data_AF-A0A4E0QPI5-F1
#
_entry.id   AF-A0A4E0QPI5-F1
#
_cell.length_a   1.000
_cell.length_b   1.000
_cell.length_c   1.000
_cell.angle_alpha   90.00
_cell.angle_beta   90.00
_cell.angle_gamma   90.00
#
_symmetry.space_group_name_H-M   'P 1'
#
loop_
_entity.id
_entity.type
_entity.pdbx_description
1 polymer ?
#
loop_
_entity_poly.entity_id
_entity_poly.type
_entity_poly.pdbx_seq_one_letter_code
_entity_poly.pdbx_strand_id
1 'polypeptide(L)'
;MQQLSSAATSLNQVNPAIKTVLPQLVGLTVLDIGGGKYDANKIYATGLGVKLYIYDKFNRSEAENAEALACHPNAIVCNNVLNVIDDGQAMRNLIALCVSYQVPSYFMVHEGDKSGISGISKKGCWQRNWKMADYVPILKKYFRQVVCKGKLIVCQ
;
A
#
# COMPACT_ATOMS: atom_id res chain seq x y z
N MET A 1 -18.38 1.89 6.40
CA MET A 1 -17.56 3.09 6.68
C MET A 1 -16.60 2.69 7.80
N GLN A 2 -15.29 2.81 7.60
CA GLN A 2 -14.25 2.38 8.57
C GLN A 2 -14.41 3.14 9.90
N GLN A 3 -14.61 2.43 11.02
CA GLN A 3 -14.83 3.04 12.34
C GLN A 3 -13.52 3.45 13.05
N LEU A 4 -12.39 2.83 12.70
CA LEU A 4 -11.06 3.11 13.26
C LEU A 4 -10.10 3.53 12.14
N SER A 5 -9.56 4.76 12.20
CA SER A 5 -8.63 5.25 11.18
C SER A 5 -7.28 4.51 11.24
N SER A 6 -6.61 4.30 10.11
CA SER A 6 -5.25 3.74 10.07
C SER A 6 -4.15 4.79 10.30
N ALA A 7 -4.49 6.01 10.73
CA ALA A 7 -3.56 7.12 10.84
C ALA A 7 -2.38 6.83 11.78
N ALA A 8 -2.66 6.14 12.90
CA ALA A 8 -1.66 5.82 13.92
C ALA A 8 -0.66 4.71 13.52
N THR A 9 -0.81 4.08 12.35
CA THR A 9 0.16 3.09 11.85
C THR A 9 1.29 3.70 11.03
N SER A 10 1.25 5.01 10.75
CA SER A 10 2.30 5.70 9.99
C SER A 10 3.60 5.78 10.79
N LEU A 11 4.71 5.34 10.20
CA LEU A 11 6.05 5.35 10.80
C LEU A 11 7.00 6.20 9.97
N ASN A 12 7.89 6.96 10.62
CA ASN A 12 8.89 7.78 9.93
C ASN A 12 10.12 6.93 9.56
N GLN A 13 9.95 5.97 8.65
CA GLN A 13 11.01 5.10 8.17
C GLN A 13 10.69 4.65 6.74
N VAL A 14 11.72 4.24 6.00
CA VAL A 14 11.53 3.71 4.65
C VAL A 14 10.95 2.29 4.74
N ASN A 15 9.77 2.07 4.14
CA ASN A 15 9.09 0.78 4.17
C ASN A 15 9.93 -0.34 3.51
N PRO A 16 9.85 -1.59 3.98
CA PRO A 16 10.61 -2.68 3.37
C PRO A 16 10.30 -2.94 1.89
N ALA A 17 9.03 -2.83 1.45
CA ALA A 17 8.72 -2.99 0.03
C ALA A 17 9.27 -1.83 -0.81
N ILE A 18 9.31 -0.60 -0.27
CA ILE A 18 9.92 0.56 -0.94
C ILE A 18 11.40 0.28 -1.22
N LYS A 19 12.15 -0.20 -0.23
CA LYS A 19 13.56 -0.60 -0.41
C LYS A 19 13.75 -1.74 -1.42
N THR A 20 12.76 -2.62 -1.55
CA THR A 20 12.83 -3.78 -2.44
C THR A 20 12.46 -3.44 -3.89
N VAL A 21 11.46 -2.57 -4.07
CA VAL A 21 10.82 -2.30 -5.37
C VAL A 21 11.45 -1.09 -6.06
N LEU A 22 11.67 0.03 -5.36
CA LEU A 22 12.08 1.27 -6.00
C LEU A 22 13.44 1.22 -6.73
N PRO A 23 14.46 0.47 -6.29
CA PRO A 23 15.71 0.35 -7.05
C PRO A 23 15.54 -0.21 -8.47
N GLN A 24 14.42 -0.90 -8.75
CA GLN A 24 14.10 -1.44 -10.07
C GLN A 24 13.28 -0.47 -10.94
N LEU A 25 12.93 0.70 -10.40
CA LEU A 25 12.02 1.67 -11.01
C LEU A 25 12.68 3.05 -11.21
N VAL A 26 14.01 3.11 -11.25
CA VAL A 26 14.78 4.34 -11.48
C VAL A 26 14.28 5.06 -12.75
N GLY A 27 14.07 6.36 -12.66
CA GLY A 27 13.55 7.19 -13.75
C GLY A 27 12.03 7.11 -13.95
N LEU A 28 11.33 6.28 -13.18
CA LEU A 28 9.87 6.12 -13.30
C LEU A 28 9.11 6.90 -12.24
N THR A 29 7.80 7.08 -12.50
CA THR A 29 6.84 7.63 -11.55
C THR A 29 6.13 6.50 -10.80
N VAL A 30 6.07 6.60 -9.48
CA VAL A 30 5.47 5.59 -8.60
C VAL A 30 4.44 6.24 -7.69
N LEU A 31 3.29 5.56 -7.52
CA LEU A 31 2.27 5.95 -6.56
C LEU A 31 2.35 5.03 -5.32
N ASP A 32 2.62 5.60 -4.15
CA ASP A 32 2.62 4.93 -2.84
C ASP A 32 1.27 5.12 -2.15
N ILE A 33 0.42 4.09 -2.24
CA ILE A 33 -0.90 4.06 -1.61
C ILE A 33 -0.75 3.61 -0.16
N GLY A 34 -1.11 4.51 0.76
CA GLY A 34 -0.97 4.34 2.21
C GLY A 34 0.46 4.59 2.71
N GLY A 35 1.21 5.46 2.04
CA GLY A 35 2.57 5.84 2.46
C GLY A 35 2.65 6.61 3.78
N GLY A 36 1.51 6.98 4.37
CA GLY A 36 1.46 7.68 5.66
C GLY A 36 1.81 9.16 5.57
N LYS A 37 2.01 9.79 6.74
CA LYS A 37 2.21 11.25 6.87
C LYS A 37 3.65 11.71 6.64
N TYR A 38 4.60 10.77 6.65
CA TYR A 38 6.02 11.08 6.62
C TYR A 38 6.58 10.97 5.20
N ASP A 39 7.60 11.76 4.91
CA ASP A 39 8.23 11.80 3.58
C ASP A 39 9.43 10.86 3.44
N ALA A 40 9.71 9.99 4.42
CA ALA A 40 10.87 9.08 4.38
C ALA A 40 10.93 8.25 3.07
N ASN A 41 9.80 7.71 2.61
CA ASN A 41 9.72 6.97 1.34
C ASN A 41 10.02 7.90 0.14
N LYS A 42 9.49 9.12 0.16
CA LYS A 42 9.67 10.11 -0.92
C LYS A 42 11.12 10.59 -1.00
N ILE A 43 11.76 10.88 0.14
CA ILE A 43 13.17 11.24 0.23
C ILE A 43 14.06 10.11 -0.31
N TYR A 44 13.79 8.88 0.11
CA TYR A 44 14.52 7.71 -0.40
C TYR A 44 14.35 7.52 -1.91
N ALA A 45 13.11 7.65 -2.42
CA ALA A 45 12.80 7.56 -3.83
C ALA A 45 13.55 8.61 -4.66
N THR A 46 13.55 9.87 -4.21
CA THR A 46 14.30 10.96 -4.85
C THR A 46 15.78 10.66 -4.93
N GLY A 47 16.38 10.10 -3.87
CA GLY A 47 17.78 9.69 -3.86
C GLY A 47 18.12 8.57 -4.87
N LEU A 48 17.13 7.77 -5.28
CA LEU A 48 17.25 6.77 -6.34
C LEU A 48 16.91 7.31 -7.74
N GLY A 49 16.45 8.55 -7.87
CA GLY A 49 15.92 9.08 -9.13
C GLY A 49 14.52 8.55 -9.49
N VAL A 50 13.73 8.16 -8.49
CA VAL A 50 12.32 7.73 -8.66
C VAL A 50 11.39 8.87 -8.24
N LYS A 51 10.41 9.19 -9.08
CA LYS A 51 9.39 10.21 -8.76
C LYS A 51 8.25 9.58 -7.97
N LEU A 52 8.25 9.73 -6.64
CA LEU A 52 7.24 9.14 -5.76
C LEU A 52 6.15 10.12 -5.36
N TYR A 53 4.89 9.75 -5.61
CA TYR A 53 3.69 10.42 -5.10
C TYR A 53 3.07 9.58 -3.98
N ILE A 54 2.69 10.22 -2.88
CA ILE A 54 2.10 9.53 -1.73
C ILE A 54 0.62 9.87 -1.67
N TYR A 55 -0.22 8.85 -1.75
CA TYR A 55 -1.64 8.96 -1.46
C TYR A 55 -1.92 8.31 -0.11
N ASP A 56 -2.45 9.07 0.85
CA ASP A 56 -2.97 8.53 2.10
C ASP A 56 -4.18 9.36 2.55
N LYS A 57 -5.34 8.72 2.54
CA LYS A 57 -6.63 9.34 2.87
C LYS A 57 -6.66 10.00 4.26
N PHE A 58 -5.91 9.49 5.22
CA PHE A 58 -5.97 9.94 6.61
C PHE A 58 -4.78 10.81 7.02
N ASN A 59 -3.67 10.72 6.29
CA ASN A 59 -2.40 11.30 6.68
C ASN A 59 -1.86 12.38 5.73
N ARG A 60 -2.53 12.62 4.59
CA ARG A 60 -2.17 13.64 3.60
C ARG A 60 -3.32 14.62 3.40
N SER A 61 -2.98 15.86 3.06
CA SER A 61 -3.98 16.88 2.71
C SER A 61 -4.75 16.50 1.45
N GLU A 62 -5.91 17.13 1.25
CA GLU A 62 -6.71 16.94 0.04
C GLU A 62 -5.93 17.31 -1.23
N ALA A 63 -5.17 18.40 -1.20
CA ALA A 63 -4.34 18.83 -2.32
C ALA A 63 -3.24 17.82 -2.66
N GLU A 64 -2.50 17.33 -1.65
CA GLU A 64 -1.49 16.28 -1.86
C GLU A 64 -2.11 15.00 -2.42
N ASN A 65 -3.27 14.59 -1.91
CA ASN A 65 -3.95 13.40 -2.38
C ASN A 65 -4.48 13.56 -3.81
N ALA A 66 -5.01 14.73 -4.17
CA ALA A 66 -5.44 15.03 -5.52
C ALA A 66 -4.28 14.99 -6.52
N GLU A 67 -3.14 15.60 -6.15
CA GLU A 67 -1.91 15.54 -6.95
C GLU A 67 -1.42 14.10 -7.13
N ALA A 68 -1.40 13.31 -6.05
CA ALA A 68 -0.97 11.92 -6.09
C ALA A 68 -1.87 11.06 -6.99
N LEU A 69 -3.20 11.24 -6.93
CA LEU A 69 -4.12 10.50 -7.78
C LEU A 69 -4.01 10.90 -9.27
N ALA A 70 -3.54 12.10 -9.57
CA ALA A 70 -3.33 12.59 -10.94
C ALA A 70 -1.95 12.23 -11.53
N CYS A 71 -1.08 11.51 -10.81
CA CYS A 71 0.34 11.40 -11.18
C CYS A 71 0.69 10.48 -12.38
N HIS A 72 -0.28 9.80 -13.00
CA HIS A 72 -0.05 8.83 -14.09
C HIS A 72 1.12 7.86 -13.82
N PRO A 73 1.02 7.02 -12.76
CA PRO A 73 2.14 6.20 -12.30
C PRO A 73 2.52 5.10 -13.31
N ASN A 74 3.80 4.75 -13.36
CA ASN A 74 4.29 3.54 -14.04
C ASN A 74 4.15 2.28 -13.17
N ALA A 75 4.04 2.46 -11.85
CA ALA A 75 3.88 1.38 -10.88
C ALA A 75 3.22 1.89 -9.60
N ILE A 76 2.53 0.98 -8.89
CA ILE A 76 1.91 1.26 -7.60
C ILE A 76 2.58 0.42 -6.53
N VAL A 77 2.91 1.02 -5.39
CA VAL A 77 3.35 0.31 -4.18
C VAL A 77 2.30 0.52 -3.09
N CYS A 78 1.96 -0.55 -2.38
CA CYS A 78 0.96 -0.51 -1.31
C CYS A 78 1.46 -1.31 -0.10
N ASN A 79 1.85 -0.58 0.93
CA ASN A 79 2.54 -1.13 2.09
C ASN A 79 1.61 -1.26 3.30
N ASN A 80 1.35 -2.50 3.71
CA ASN A 80 0.56 -2.90 4.87
C ASN A 80 -0.92 -2.46 4.88
N VAL A 81 -1.36 -1.68 3.89
CA VAL A 81 -2.71 -1.10 3.87
C VAL A 81 -3.80 -2.17 3.93
N LEU A 82 -3.65 -3.27 3.18
CA LEU A 82 -4.61 -4.37 3.14
C LEU A 82 -4.85 -5.02 4.52
N ASN A 83 -3.87 -4.93 5.44
CA ASN A 83 -3.98 -5.50 6.77
C ASN A 83 -4.48 -4.50 7.83
N VAL A 84 -4.54 -3.19 7.52
CA VAL A 84 -4.94 -2.13 8.48
C VAL A 84 -6.21 -1.38 8.10
N ILE A 85 -6.80 -1.69 6.95
CA ILE A 85 -8.12 -1.21 6.55
C ILE A 85 -9.21 -2.16 7.04
N ASP A 86 -10.09 -1.59 7.85
CA ASP A 86 -11.29 -2.25 8.33
C ASP A 86 -12.37 -2.22 7.24
N ASP A 87 -13.22 -3.25 7.20
CA ASP A 87 -14.23 -3.53 6.17
C ASP A 87 -13.66 -4.12 4.85
N GLY A 88 -14.30 -5.21 4.38
CA GLY A 88 -14.03 -5.78 3.07
C GLY A 88 -14.28 -4.78 1.93
N GLN A 89 -15.18 -3.79 2.11
CA GLN A 89 -15.43 -2.77 1.10
C GLN A 89 -14.25 -1.82 0.89
N ALA A 90 -13.60 -1.36 1.96
CA ALA A 90 -12.43 -0.47 1.85
C ALA A 90 -11.28 -1.17 1.10
N MET A 91 -11.07 -2.46 1.40
CA MET A 91 -10.11 -3.30 0.70
C MET A 91 -10.45 -3.45 -0.78
N ARG A 92 -11.70 -3.76 -1.12
CA ARG A 92 -12.13 -3.87 -2.52
C ARG A 92 -11.96 -2.56 -3.28
N ASN A 93 -12.28 -1.43 -2.66
CA ASN A 93 -12.11 -0.11 -3.27
C ASN A 93 -10.65 0.23 -3.52
N LEU A 94 -9.76 -0.07 -2.57
CA LEU A 94 -8.32 0.11 -2.76
C LEU A 94 -7.79 -0.76 -3.90
N ILE A 95 -8.18 -2.04 -3.93
CA ILE A 95 -7.77 -2.95 -5.01
C ILE A 95 -8.28 -2.44 -6.36
N ALA A 96 -9.55 -2.01 -6.43
CA ALA A 96 -10.14 -1.45 -7.64
C ALA A 96 -9.41 -0.17 -8.12
N LEU A 97 -9.02 0.71 -7.18
CA LEU A 97 -8.19 1.87 -7.48
C LEU A 97 -6.86 1.45 -8.11
N CYS A 98 -6.15 0.48 -7.53
CA CYS A 98 -4.91 -0.02 -8.10
C CYS A 98 -5.12 -0.56 -9.53
N VAL A 99 -6.17 -1.35 -9.75
CA VAL A 99 -6.50 -1.92 -11.07
C VAL A 99 -6.82 -0.83 -12.10
N SER A 100 -7.46 0.27 -11.69
CA SER A 100 -7.87 1.32 -12.64
C SER A 100 -6.70 2.00 -13.36
N TYR A 101 -5.50 1.99 -12.78
CA TYR A 101 -4.30 2.53 -13.43
C TYR A 101 -3.69 1.58 -14.46
N GLN A 102 -4.08 0.30 -14.47
CA GLN A 102 -3.57 -0.71 -15.41
C GLN A 102 -2.03 -0.83 -15.43
N VAL A 103 -1.41 -0.65 -14.27
CA VAL A 103 0.05 -0.77 -14.08
C VAL A 103 0.40 -1.79 -13.01
N PRO A 104 1.63 -2.33 -13.00
CA PRO A 104 2.07 -3.26 -11.98
C PRO A 104 1.85 -2.71 -10.57
N SER A 105 1.21 -3.52 -9.73
CA SER A 105 0.92 -3.19 -8.34
C SER A 105 1.65 -4.12 -7.39
N TYR A 106 2.36 -3.54 -6.44
CA TYR A 106 3.22 -4.24 -5.49
C TYR A 106 2.63 -4.13 -4.08
N PHE A 107 2.19 -5.26 -3.53
CA PHE A 107 1.61 -5.32 -2.19
C PHE A 107 2.56 -6.03 -1.22
N MET A 108 2.71 -5.47 -0.02
CA MET A 108 3.37 -6.14 1.10
C MET A 108 2.49 -5.99 2.34
N VAL A 109 2.31 -7.07 3.11
CA VAL A 109 1.51 -7.05 4.35
C VAL A 109 2.36 -7.40 5.55
N HIS A 110 2.18 -6.67 6.65
CA HIS A 110 2.72 -7.06 7.95
C HIS A 110 1.71 -7.98 8.62
N GLU A 111 2.01 -9.28 8.66
CA GLU A 111 1.06 -10.34 9.05
C GLU A 111 0.66 -10.34 10.54
N GLY A 112 1.27 -9.50 11.38
CA GLY A 112 1.01 -9.49 12.83
C GLY A 112 1.31 -10.82 13.49
N ASP A 113 0.36 -11.31 14.29
CA ASP A 113 0.41 -12.61 14.98
C ASP A 113 -0.01 -13.80 14.09
N LYS A 114 -0.46 -13.53 12.85
CA LYS A 114 -0.90 -14.52 11.86
C LYS A 114 -2.11 -15.36 12.30
N SER A 115 -2.85 -14.93 13.31
CA SER A 115 -4.03 -15.63 13.83
C SER A 115 -5.20 -15.66 12.84
N GLY A 116 -5.23 -14.73 11.89
CA GLY A 116 -6.40 -14.49 11.03
C GLY A 116 -7.53 -13.73 11.74
N ILE A 117 -7.40 -13.47 13.04
CA ILE A 117 -8.40 -12.82 13.87
C ILE A 117 -8.15 -11.32 13.84
N SER A 118 -9.09 -10.58 13.25
CA SER A 118 -9.03 -9.13 13.20
C SER A 118 -9.32 -8.50 14.54
N GLY A 119 -8.63 -7.42 14.89
CA GLY A 119 -8.90 -6.68 16.11
C GLY A 119 -8.09 -5.41 16.24
N ILE A 120 -8.29 -4.72 17.36
CA ILE A 120 -7.48 -3.57 17.75
C ILE A 120 -6.09 -4.08 18.13
N SER A 121 -5.07 -3.69 17.37
CA SER A 121 -3.67 -4.06 17.66
C SER A 121 -3.01 -3.10 18.65
N LYS A 122 -3.47 -1.84 18.68
CA LYS A 122 -3.05 -0.76 19.59
C LYS A 122 -4.06 0.38 19.49
N LYS A 123 -4.02 1.35 20.40
CA LYS A 123 -5.00 2.46 20.43
C LYS A 123 -5.10 3.14 19.06
N GLY A 124 -6.29 3.10 18.46
CA GLY A 124 -6.54 3.69 17.14
C GLY A 124 -5.89 2.94 15.96
N CYS A 125 -5.49 1.69 16.13
CA CYS A 125 -4.99 0.83 15.05
C CYS A 125 -5.79 -0.48 15.03
N TRP A 126 -6.41 -0.76 13.91
CA TRP A 126 -7.02 -2.05 13.64
C TRP A 126 -6.06 -2.87 12.76
N GLN A 127 -6.02 -4.18 12.96
CA GLN A 127 -5.29 -5.08 12.08
C GLN A 127 -6.06 -6.37 11.84
N ARG A 128 -6.03 -6.89 10.60
CA ARG A 128 -6.70 -8.13 10.20
C ARG A 128 -5.93 -9.39 10.60
N ASN A 129 -4.62 -9.27 10.83
CA ASN A 129 -3.72 -10.39 11.16
C ASN A 129 -3.75 -11.54 10.15
N TRP A 130 -4.04 -11.22 8.89
CA TRP A 130 -4.04 -12.17 7.80
C TRP A 130 -2.63 -12.41 7.28
N LYS A 131 -2.41 -13.62 6.77
CA LYS A 131 -1.19 -13.98 6.07
C LYS A 131 -1.26 -13.41 4.66
N MET A 132 -0.09 -13.21 4.06
CA MET A 132 0.03 -12.79 2.66
C MET A 132 -0.75 -13.73 1.72
N ALA A 133 -0.73 -15.03 2.01
CA ALA A 133 -1.43 -16.05 1.22
C ALA A 133 -2.95 -15.84 1.19
N ASP A 134 -3.55 -15.30 2.25
CA ASP A 134 -5.01 -15.10 2.34
C ASP A 134 -5.50 -14.01 1.36
N TYR A 135 -4.62 -13.10 0.96
CA TYR A 135 -4.92 -12.05 -0.01
C TYR A 135 -4.83 -12.50 -1.47
N VAL A 136 -4.07 -13.56 -1.77
CA VAL A 136 -3.83 -14.01 -3.15
C VAL A 136 -5.12 -14.38 -3.88
N PRO A 137 -6.04 -15.19 -3.32
CA PRO A 137 -7.32 -15.50 -3.98
C PRO A 137 -8.19 -14.27 -4.21
N ILE A 138 -8.07 -13.24 -3.38
CA ILE A 138 -8.81 -11.99 -3.53
C ILE A 138 -8.23 -11.19 -4.69
N LEU A 139 -6.91 -10.99 -4.70
CA LEU A 139 -6.22 -10.24 -5.76
C LEU A 139 -6.42 -10.89 -7.13
N LYS A 140 -6.47 -12.23 -7.22
CA LYS A 140 -6.76 -12.96 -8.46
C LYS A 140 -8.15 -12.68 -9.06
N LYS A 141 -9.08 -12.10 -8.30
CA LYS A 141 -10.39 -11.66 -8.82
C LYS A 141 -10.32 -10.32 -9.57
N TYR A 142 -9.23 -9.58 -9.37
CA TYR A 142 -9.05 -8.20 -9.82
C TYR A 142 -7.92 -8.05 -10.83
N PHE A 143 -6.84 -8.82 -10.66
CA PHE A 143 -5.65 -8.81 -11.50
C PHE A 143 -5.58 -10.07 -12.35
N ARG A 144 -5.04 -9.94 -13.56
CA ARG A 144 -4.86 -11.07 -14.50
C ARG A 144 -3.76 -12.00 -14.01
N GLN A 145 -2.71 -11.42 -13.43
CA GLN A 145 -1.57 -12.16 -12.89
C GLN A 145 -1.29 -11.73 -11.46
N VAL A 146 -1.07 -12.72 -10.59
CA VAL A 146 -0.68 -12.50 -9.19
C VAL A 146 0.45 -13.46 -8.85
N VAL A 147 1.63 -12.93 -8.55
CA VAL A 147 2.86 -13.69 -8.25
C VAL A 147 3.40 -13.29 -6.89
N CYS A 148 3.71 -14.27 -6.04
CA CYS A 148 4.40 -14.03 -4.77
C CYS A 148 5.91 -14.16 -4.95
N LYS A 149 6.68 -13.15 -4.55
CA LYS A 149 8.14 -13.13 -4.50
C LYS A 149 8.59 -12.82 -3.07
N GLY A 150 8.86 -13.86 -2.28
CA GLY A 150 9.17 -13.70 -0.85
C GLY A 150 7.99 -13.07 -0.10
N LYS A 151 8.18 -11.88 0.48
CA LYS A 151 7.14 -11.12 1.20
C LYS A 151 6.39 -10.11 0.32
N LEU A 152 6.63 -10.13 -0.99
CA LEU A 152 6.03 -9.21 -1.95
C LEU A 152 5.02 -9.95 -2.83
N ILE A 153 3.83 -9.39 -2.99
CA ILE A 153 2.87 -9.80 -4.01
C ILE A 153 2.97 -8.83 -5.18
N VAL A 154 3.24 -9.35 -6.37
CA VAL A 154 3.29 -8.59 -7.62
C VAL A 154 2.04 -8.90 -8.42
N CYS A 155 1.28 -7.88 -8.77
CA CYS A 155 0.03 -7.97 -9.50
C CYS A 155 0.11 -7.23 -10.83
N GLN A 156 -0.47 -7.80 -11.89
CA GLN A 156 -0.62 -7.22 -13.23
C GLN A 156 -2.03 -7.46 -13.78
#